data_AF-A0A4D6XJQ6-F1
#
_entry.id   AF-A0A4D6XJQ6-F1
#
_cell.length_a   1.000
_cell.length_b   1.000
_cell.length_c   1.000
_cell.angle_alpha   90.00
_cell.angle_beta   90.00
_cell.angle_gamma   90.00
#
_symmetry.space_group_name_H-M   'P 1'
#
loop_
_entity.id
_entity.type
_entity.pdbx_description
1 polymer ?
#
loop_
_entity_poly.entity_id
_entity_poly.type
_entity_poly.pdbx_seq_one_letter_code
_entity_poly.pdbx_strand_id
1 'polypeptide(L)' 'MSAAVGAHFDQHTVDAVNRYRAARAEHLRQGHGESMSSAELFVTYQWAAFDLATALDALLEKHG' A
#
# COMPACT_ATOMS: atom_id res chain seq x y z
N MET A 1 25.65 -8.41 20.05
CA MET A 1 25.10 -7.28 19.27
C MET A 1 24.13 -7.85 18.26
N SER A 2 22.83 -7.60 18.44
CA SER A 2 21.80 -8.06 17.50
C SER A 2 21.96 -7.27 16.21
N ALA A 3 22.32 -7.95 15.12
CA ALA A 3 22.29 -7.33 13.80
C ALA A 3 20.82 -6.98 13.52
N ALA A 4 20.51 -5.69 13.49
CA ALA A 4 19.26 -5.24 12.91
C ALA A 4 19.29 -5.65 11.44
N VAL A 5 18.69 -6.80 11.13
CA VAL A 5 18.35 -7.20 9.77
C VAL A 5 17.24 -6.24 9.34
N GLY A 6 17.64 -5.03 8.97
CA GLY A 6 16.76 -4.11 8.28
C GLY A 6 16.56 -4.69 6.89
N ALA A 7 15.40 -5.29 6.64
CA ALA A 7 14.98 -5.63 5.28
C ALA A 7 15.08 -4.34 4.45
N HIS A 8 16.06 -4.28 3.55
CA HIS A 8 16.23 -3.14 2.66
C HIS A 8 15.21 -3.31 1.54
N PHE A 9 14.05 -2.67 1.70
CA PHE A 9 13.02 -2.66 0.67
C PHE A 9 13.55 -1.96 -0.59
N ASP A 10 13.32 -2.56 -1.75
CA ASP A 10 13.59 -1.85 -3.00
C ASP A 10 12.64 -0.64 -3.15
N GLN A 11 13.05 0.32 -3.98
CA GLN A 11 12.30 1.56 -4.18
C GLN A 11 10.85 1.29 -4.62
N HIS A 12 10.63 0.23 -5.39
CA HIS A 12 9.31 -0.15 -5.85
C HIS A 12 8.39 -0.57 -4.69
N THR A 13 8.87 -1.39 -3.76
CA THR A 13 8.11 -1.75 -2.55
C THR A 13 7.83 -0.53 -1.67
N VAL A 14 8.81 0.38 -1.51
CA VAL A 14 8.61 1.63 -0.76
C VAL A 14 7.51 2.50 -1.39
N ASP A 15 7.53 2.65 -2.71
CA ASP A 15 6.54 3.44 -3.45
C ASP A 15 5.14 2.82 -3.36
N ALA A 16 5.04 1.49 -3.41
CA ALA A 16 3.77 0.78 -3.24
C ALA A 16 3.17 0.99 -1.84
N VAL A 17 4.00 0.93 -0.79
CA VAL A 17 3.59 1.23 0.59
C VAL A 17 3.05 2.67 0.70
N ASN A 18 3.75 3.65 0.12
CA ASN A 18 3.34 5.04 0.18
C ASN A 18 2.03 5.29 -0.57
N ARG A 19 1.86 4.71 -1.76
CA ARG A 19 0.60 4.78 -2.54
C ARG A 19 -0.57 4.19 -1.77
N TYR A 20 -0.39 3.02 -1.17
CA TYR A 20 -1.40 2.39 -0.32
C TYR A 20 -1.79 3.29 0.86
N ARG A 21 -0.81 3.84 1.59
CA ARG A 21 -1.07 4.72 2.74
C ARG A 21 -1.87 5.96 2.35
N ALA A 22 -1.52 6.59 1.23
CA ALA A 22 -2.23 7.76 0.71
C ALA A 22 -3.68 7.42 0.33
N ALA A 23 -3.88 6.34 -0.44
CA ALA A 23 -5.22 5.93 -0.87
C ALA A 23 -6.11 5.52 0.32
N ARG A 24 -5.54 4.83 1.32
CA ARG A 24 -6.25 4.48 2.55
C ARG A 24 -6.68 5.72 3.34
N ALA A 25 -5.78 6.70 3.48
CA ALA A 25 -6.09 7.94 4.20
C ALA A 25 -7.23 8.71 3.52
N GLU A 26 -7.20 8.81 2.19
CA GLU A 26 -8.26 9.48 1.44
C GLU A 26 -9.59 8.72 1.51
N HIS A 27 -9.57 7.39 1.40
CA HIS A 27 -10.77 6.56 1.56
C HIS A 27 -11.40 6.74 2.96
N LEU A 28 -10.60 6.74 4.02
CA LEU A 28 -11.09 6.95 5.39
C LEU A 28 -11.62 8.37 5.63
N ARG A 29 -11.00 9.38 5.04
CA ARG A 29 -11.46 10.78 5.11
C ARG A 29 -12.86 10.94 4.53
N GLN A 30 -13.18 10.17 3.49
CA GLN A 30 -14.40 10.27 2.71
C GLN A 30 -15.49 9.27 3.15
N GLY A 31 -15.14 8.23 3.90
CA GLY A 31 -16.11 7.35 4.59
C GLY A 31 -17.00 8.07 5.62
N HIS A 32 -16.71 9.35 5.92
CA HIS A 32 -17.55 10.24 6.71
C HIS A 32 -18.49 11.14 5.87
N GLY A 33 -18.40 11.11 4.54
CA GLY A 33 -19.21 11.91 3.62
C GLY A 33 -19.88 11.05 2.55
N GLU A 34 -21.17 10.77 2.71
CA GLU A 34 -21.94 9.95 1.76
C GLU A 34 -22.08 10.65 0.40
N SER A 35 -21.26 10.27 -0.60
CA SER A 35 -21.45 10.69 -2.00
C SER A 35 -20.75 9.73 -2.99
N MET A 36 -21.08 9.83 -4.28
CA MET A 36 -20.48 9.05 -5.39
C MET A 36 -18.94 9.06 -5.42
N SER A 37 -18.28 10.06 -4.80
CA SER A 37 -16.81 10.07 -4.61
C SER A 37 -16.29 8.83 -3.86
N SER A 38 -17.14 8.16 -3.06
CA SER A 38 -16.78 6.98 -2.30
C SER A 38 -16.43 5.77 -3.18
N ALA A 39 -17.09 5.57 -4.34
CA ALA A 39 -16.86 4.39 -5.18
C ALA A 39 -15.52 4.46 -5.94
N GLU A 40 -15.18 5.59 -6.56
CA GLU A 40 -13.90 5.78 -7.24
C GLU A 40 -12.73 5.75 -6.25
N LEU A 41 -12.91 6.33 -5.06
CA LEU A 41 -11.93 6.26 -3.98
C LEU A 41 -11.77 4.85 -3.43
N PHE A 42 -12.87 4.10 -3.31
CA PHE A 42 -12.81 2.69 -2.94
C PHE A 42 -12.03 1.88 -3.98
N VAL A 43 -12.33 2.04 -5.28
CA VAL A 43 -11.58 1.37 -6.36
C VAL A 43 -10.10 1.75 -6.33
N THR A 44 -9.77 3.02 -6.13
CA THR A 44 -8.38 3.50 -6.02
C THR A 44 -7.66 2.87 -4.82
N TYR A 45 -8.34 2.78 -3.67
CA TYR A 45 -7.82 2.12 -2.49
C TYR A 45 -7.58 0.62 -2.74
N GLN A 46 -8.51 -0.08 -3.39
CA GLN A 46 -8.36 -1.50 -3.68
C GLN A 46 -7.20 -1.78 -4.65
N TRP A 47 -7.03 -0.95 -5.68
CA TRP A 47 -5.87 -1.06 -6.58
C TRP A 47 -4.55 -0.83 -5.87
N ALA A 48 -4.46 0.18 -5.01
CA ALA A 48 -3.25 0.43 -4.23
C ALA A 48 -2.93 -0.72 -3.25
N ALA A 49 -3.96 -1.38 -2.72
CA ALA A 49 -3.80 -2.57 -1.87
C ALA A 49 -3.28 -3.77 -2.68
N PHE A 50 -3.81 -3.98 -3.88
CA PHE A 50 -3.33 -5.03 -4.79
C PHE A 50 -1.86 -4.82 -5.18
N ASP A 51 -1.49 -3.60 -5.61
CA ASP A 51 -0.12 -3.25 -5.97
C ASP A 51 0.86 -3.51 -4.81
N LEU A 52 0.46 -3.17 -3.58
CA LEU A 52 1.25 -3.43 -2.40
C LEU A 52 1.43 -4.93 -2.15
N ALA A 53 0.37 -5.72 -2.26
CA ALA A 53 0.45 -7.17 -2.11
C ALA A 53 1.45 -7.78 -3.12
N THR A 54 1.34 -7.40 -4.40
CA THR A 54 2.28 -7.86 -5.44
C THR A 54 3.72 -7.44 -5.15
N ALA A 55 3.95 -6.20 -4.69
CA ALA A 55 5.29 -5.73 -4.37
C ALA A 55 5.90 -6.44 -3.15
N LEU A 56 5.07 -6.86 -2.19
CA LEU A 56 5.50 -7.64 -1.03
C LEU A 56 5.77 -9.10 -1.42
N ASP A 57 4.93 -9.70 -2.25
CA ASP A 57 5.16 -11.06 -2.76
C ASP A 57 6.48 -11.15 -3.52
N ALA A 58 6.74 -10.20 -4.44
CA ALA A 58 8.00 -10.14 -5.17
C ALA A 58 9.23 -9.91 -4.26
N LEU A 59 9.06 -9.19 -3.15
CA LEU A 59 10.13 -9.04 -2.17
C LEU A 59 10.38 -10.34 -1.40
N LEU A 60 9.31 -11.03 -0.98
CA LEU A 60 9.40 -12.31 -0.28
C LEU A 60 10.05 -13.37 -1.17
N GLU A 61 9.71 -13.42 -2.47
CA GLU A 61 10.36 -14.31 -3.44
C GLU A 61 11.86 -14.04 -3.61
N LYS A 62 12.32 -12.80 -3.45
CA LYS A 62 13.75 -12.45 -3.55
C LYS A 62 14.55 -12.81 -2.31
N HIS A 63 13.90 -12.96 -1.15
CA HIS A 63 14.56 -13.08 0.15
C HIS A 63 14.21 -14.36 0.95
N GLY A 64 13.26 -15.15 0.47
CA GLY A 64 12.91 -16.50 0.97
C GLY A 64 13.52 -17.60 0.11
#